data_AF-A0A7I0JUS5-F1
#
_entry.id   AF-A0A7I0JUS5-F1
#
_cell.length_a   1.000
_cell.length_b   1.000
_cell.length_c   1.000
_cell.angle_alpha   90.00
_cell.angle_beta   90.00
_cell.angle_gamma   90.00
#
_symmetry.space_group_name_H-M   'P 1'
#
loop_
_entity.id
_entity.type
_entity.pdbx_description
1 polymer ?
#
loop_
_entity_poly.entity_id
_entity_poly.type
_entity_poly.pdbx_seq_one_letter_code
_entity_poly.pdbx_strand_id
1 'polypeptide(L)'
;MTSRIAVGAALGAALFVVGAALADDTPKLTELSPNGADACFGRVYDAAHLKAHPKQKVARIFFYYGHDPVSRPNEEPSTFGGAAYDGFLTTTVRGTKKPEWAAGWCNRQSEDGKSGPIHCGMECDRTLASLKVDDKGRLIVSNVQPDVYLDAGAEEELGTAQYNKQALGSEDDNFRLDPMPAATCKAEFARIDPIDPALGAPLRERLKPDQAFCYGRDYDAAHLKSHPDQVTQSIRVFRGPVELASYASGGDVANWPDGADIAVSVTTRLKSGKVTQTYSCRGEADQWRCAASSKMSDFACDVSQKEIFLKRGANGTMMLANPNSALAIVDLCSKAADGKTKSDDKVYRLNPMPQSACAP
;
A
#
# COMPACT_ATOMS: atom_id res chain seq x y z
N MET A 1 -25.17 -20.84 71.97
CA MET A 1 -25.95 -19.64 71.58
C MET A 1 -25.33 -19.13 70.28
N THR A 2 -25.82 -19.57 69.11
CA THR A 2 -26.88 -18.92 68.28
C THR A 2 -26.53 -17.47 67.92
N SER A 3 -26.58 -16.98 66.69
CA SER A 3 -26.96 -17.54 65.38
C SER A 3 -26.53 -16.55 64.29
N ARG A 4 -26.52 -17.00 63.04
CA ARG A 4 -26.39 -16.21 61.80
C ARG A 4 -27.63 -15.32 61.53
N ILE A 5 -27.48 -14.36 60.59
CA ILE A 5 -28.43 -13.76 59.60
C ILE A 5 -27.96 -12.28 59.39
N ALA A 6 -27.36 -11.83 58.29
CA ALA A 6 -27.76 -11.71 56.87
C ALA A 6 -28.75 -10.55 56.55
N VAL A 7 -28.47 -9.89 55.41
CA VAL A 7 -29.27 -8.89 54.64
C VAL A 7 -29.08 -7.42 55.09
N GLY A 8 -28.79 -6.42 54.26
CA GLY A 8 -28.61 -6.33 52.80
C GLY A 8 -28.47 -4.86 52.31
N ALA A 9 -27.98 -4.71 51.07
CA ALA A 9 -28.17 -3.66 50.06
C ALA A 9 -27.83 -2.16 50.33
N ALA A 10 -26.86 -1.64 49.56
CA ALA A 10 -26.93 -0.36 48.82
C ALA A 10 -25.70 -0.28 47.85
N LEU A 11 -25.86 -0.67 46.58
CA LEU A 11 -25.95 0.24 45.41
C LEU A 11 -24.81 1.28 45.32
N GLY A 12 -23.85 0.98 44.43
CA GLY A 12 -22.78 1.90 44.02
C GLY A 12 -22.16 1.45 42.70
N ALA A 13 -22.98 1.36 41.64
CA ALA A 13 -22.49 1.15 40.29
C ALA A 13 -21.91 2.48 39.77
N ALA A 14 -20.61 2.69 39.94
CA ALA A 14 -19.90 3.72 39.20
C ALA A 14 -19.56 3.15 37.81
N LEU A 15 -20.39 3.52 36.84
CA LEU A 15 -20.17 3.31 35.41
C LEU A 15 -18.83 3.95 35.01
N PHE A 16 -17.82 3.13 34.73
CA PHE A 16 -16.72 3.55 33.87
C PHE A 16 -17.28 3.69 32.46
N VAL A 17 -17.74 4.90 32.12
CA VAL A 17 -17.88 5.30 30.72
C VAL A 17 -16.46 5.50 30.21
N VAL A 18 -15.85 4.42 29.72
CA VAL A 18 -14.73 4.54 28.80
C VAL A 18 -15.35 5.08 27.52
N GLY A 19 -15.37 6.40 27.39
CA GLY A 19 -15.68 7.05 26.13
C GLY A 19 -14.67 6.52 25.12
N ALA A 20 -15.13 5.73 24.17
CA ALA A 20 -14.39 5.52 22.94
C ALA A 20 -14.26 6.91 22.31
N ALA A 21 -13.10 7.53 22.48
CA ALA A 21 -12.68 8.62 21.63
C ALA A 21 -12.51 8.02 20.23
N LEU A 22 -13.61 7.99 19.48
CA LEU A 22 -13.53 7.86 18.03
C LEU A 22 -12.75 9.10 17.58
N ALA A 23 -11.54 8.88 17.04
CA ALA A 23 -10.85 9.93 16.33
C ALA A 23 -11.80 10.41 15.23
N ASP A 24 -12.22 11.67 15.35
CA ASP A 24 -13.13 12.30 14.39
C ASP A 24 -12.32 12.52 13.09
N ASP A 25 -12.41 11.58 12.15
CA ASP A 25 -11.73 11.57 10.85
C ASP A 25 -12.29 12.63 9.88
N THR A 26 -13.17 13.52 10.35
CA THR A 26 -13.74 14.58 9.53
C THR A 26 -12.73 15.72 9.35
N PRO A 27 -12.38 16.13 8.11
CA PRO A 27 -11.52 17.28 7.87
C PRO A 27 -12.06 18.53 8.59
N LYS A 28 -11.25 19.12 9.47
CA LYS A 28 -11.70 20.13 10.45
C LYS A 28 -11.72 21.56 9.92
N LEU A 29 -11.08 21.80 8.77
CA LEU A 29 -10.98 23.13 8.16
C LEU A 29 -12.16 23.40 7.22
N THR A 30 -13.26 23.88 7.78
CA THR A 30 -14.52 24.14 7.04
C THR A 30 -14.40 25.17 5.94
N GLU A 31 -13.38 26.03 5.95
CA GLU A 31 -13.12 26.96 4.83
C GLU A 31 -12.53 26.27 3.59
N LEU A 32 -11.83 25.15 3.77
CA LEU A 32 -11.37 24.29 2.67
C LEU A 32 -12.43 23.26 2.31
N SER A 33 -13.11 22.71 3.31
CA SER A 33 -14.12 21.66 3.18
C SER A 33 -15.38 21.97 4.00
N PRO A 34 -16.32 22.78 3.46
CA PRO A 34 -17.50 23.22 4.21
C PRO A 34 -18.43 22.09 4.66
N ASN A 35 -18.41 20.96 3.97
CA ASN A 35 -19.24 19.78 4.22
C ASN A 35 -18.43 18.57 4.72
N GLY A 36 -17.15 18.74 5.04
CA GLY A 36 -16.26 17.65 5.43
C GLY A 36 -15.86 16.70 4.29
N ALA A 37 -16.24 16.99 3.03
CA ALA A 37 -15.82 16.20 1.88
C ALA A 37 -14.40 16.57 1.41
N ASP A 38 -13.76 15.67 0.66
CA ASP A 38 -12.48 15.96 0.01
C ASP A 38 -12.56 17.23 -0.86
N ALA A 39 -11.59 18.13 -0.73
CA ALA A 39 -11.50 19.37 -1.48
C ALA A 39 -10.26 19.38 -2.38
N CYS A 40 -10.39 19.97 -3.56
CA CYS A 40 -9.32 20.06 -4.54
C CYS A 40 -9.20 21.48 -5.09
N PHE A 41 -7.97 21.97 -5.16
CA PHE A 41 -7.62 23.25 -5.73
C PHE A 41 -6.46 23.04 -6.69
N GLY A 42 -6.51 23.67 -7.87
CA GLY A 42 -5.47 23.46 -8.86
C GLY A 42 -5.21 24.66 -9.75
N ARG A 43 -4.04 24.64 -10.40
CA ARG A 43 -3.72 25.51 -11.52
C ARG A 43 -2.79 24.80 -12.49
N VAL A 44 -3.07 25.01 -13.78
CA VAL A 44 -2.21 24.59 -14.89
C VAL A 44 -1.76 25.85 -15.63
N TYR A 45 -0.45 25.99 -15.78
CA TYR A 45 0.16 27.10 -16.51
C TYR A 45 0.42 26.69 -17.95
N ASP A 46 0.03 27.55 -18.89
CA ASP A 46 0.30 27.32 -20.30
C ASP A 46 1.74 27.74 -20.68
N ALA A 47 2.10 27.45 -21.94
CA ALA A 47 3.42 27.77 -22.45
C ALA A 47 3.69 29.29 -22.51
N ALA A 48 2.66 30.13 -22.68
CA ALA A 48 2.83 31.58 -22.73
C ALA A 48 3.19 32.14 -21.35
N HIS A 49 2.49 31.68 -20.31
CA HIS A 49 2.79 31.99 -18.91
C HIS A 49 4.21 31.56 -18.54
N LEU A 50 4.56 30.29 -18.79
CA LEU A 50 5.88 29.77 -18.44
C LEU A 50 7.03 30.43 -19.23
N LYS A 51 6.75 30.96 -20.42
CA LYS A 51 7.71 31.78 -21.17
C LYS A 51 7.90 33.17 -20.56
N ALA A 52 6.83 33.77 -20.02
CA ALA A 52 6.89 35.05 -19.32
C ALA A 52 7.52 34.95 -17.92
N HIS A 53 7.51 33.74 -17.33
CA HIS A 53 8.02 33.43 -15.99
C HIS A 53 9.19 32.43 -16.07
N PRO A 54 10.38 32.86 -16.53
CA PRO A 54 11.48 31.94 -16.84
C PRO A 54 12.04 31.24 -15.61
N LYS A 55 11.87 31.81 -14.41
CA LYS A 55 12.33 31.22 -13.14
C LYS A 55 11.27 30.33 -12.49
N GLN A 56 10.03 30.34 -12.96
CA GLN A 56 9.00 29.39 -12.57
C GLN A 56 9.27 28.03 -13.23
N LYS A 57 9.49 26.98 -12.42
CA LYS A 57 9.62 25.61 -12.93
C LYS A 57 8.28 24.90 -12.90
N VAL A 58 7.41 25.17 -11.93
CA VAL A 58 6.12 24.50 -11.77
C VAL A 58 5.19 24.86 -12.93
N ALA A 59 4.80 23.85 -13.72
CA ALA A 59 3.83 23.97 -14.80
C ALA A 59 2.42 23.58 -14.36
N ARG A 60 2.30 22.73 -13.34
CA ARG A 60 1.04 22.28 -12.78
C ARG A 60 1.19 22.20 -11.26
N ILE A 61 0.20 22.67 -10.53
CA ILE A 61 0.15 22.59 -9.07
C ILE A 61 -1.26 22.26 -8.63
N PHE A 62 -1.37 21.32 -7.69
CA PHE A 62 -2.62 20.92 -7.09
C PHE A 62 -2.44 20.75 -5.59
N PHE A 63 -3.38 21.29 -4.83
CA PHE A 63 -3.51 21.09 -3.40
C PHE A 63 -4.82 20.34 -3.12
N TYR A 64 -4.72 19.28 -2.35
CA TYR A 64 -5.83 18.44 -1.99
C TYR A 64 -5.94 18.35 -0.47
N TYR A 65 -7.16 18.53 0.05
CA TYR A 65 -7.46 18.49 1.47
C TYR A 65 -8.50 17.41 1.73
N GLY A 66 -8.21 16.45 2.61
CA GLY A 66 -9.09 15.32 2.90
C GLY A 66 -8.36 13.99 2.93
N HIS A 67 -9.04 12.92 2.50
CA HIS A 67 -8.51 11.55 2.58
C HIS A 67 -7.41 11.30 1.56
N ASP A 68 -6.36 10.57 1.96
CA ASP A 68 -5.16 10.27 1.18
C ASP A 68 -5.45 10.02 -0.33
N PRO A 69 -5.05 10.95 -1.23
CA PRO A 69 -5.25 10.83 -2.67
C PRO A 69 -4.11 10.06 -3.37
N VAL A 70 -3.06 9.68 -2.63
CA VAL A 70 -1.84 9.05 -3.15
C VAL A 70 -1.86 7.56 -2.93
N SER A 71 -2.29 7.13 -1.74
CA SER A 71 -2.44 5.72 -1.44
C SER A 71 -3.38 5.07 -2.44
N ARG A 72 -2.81 4.14 -3.20
CA ARG A 72 -3.57 3.31 -4.11
C ARG A 72 -4.19 2.13 -3.36
N PRO A 73 -5.25 1.50 -3.91
CA PRO A 73 -5.65 0.16 -3.48
C PRO A 73 -4.44 -0.79 -3.50
N ASN A 74 -3.90 -1.05 -2.33
CA ASN A 74 -2.72 -1.86 -2.08
C ASN A 74 -3.15 -3.17 -1.39
N GLU A 75 -2.21 -4.06 -1.15
CA GLU A 75 -2.43 -5.32 -0.44
C GLU A 75 -2.34 -5.15 1.08
N GLU A 76 -1.95 -3.98 1.58
CA GLU A 76 -1.82 -3.72 3.01
C GLU A 76 -3.20 -3.76 3.70
N PRO A 77 -3.24 -4.11 4.99
CA PRO A 77 -4.52 -4.23 5.68
C PRO A 77 -5.30 -2.92 5.77
N SER A 78 -6.64 -3.02 5.71
CA SER A 78 -7.52 -1.85 5.68
C SER A 78 -7.50 -1.01 6.96
N THR A 79 -7.07 -1.58 8.08
CA THR A 79 -6.94 -0.92 9.39
C THR A 79 -5.81 0.11 9.43
N PHE A 80 -4.85 0.06 8.50
CA PHE A 80 -3.81 1.07 8.35
C PHE A 80 -4.29 2.33 7.59
N GLY A 81 -5.57 2.37 7.17
CA GLY A 81 -6.12 3.42 6.31
C GLY A 81 -6.55 4.72 7.00
N GLY A 82 -6.25 4.91 8.30
CA GLY A 82 -6.46 6.19 8.97
C GLY A 82 -5.49 7.24 8.42
N ALA A 83 -5.99 8.39 7.98
CA ALA A 83 -5.17 9.40 7.33
C ALA A 83 -4.19 10.01 8.33
N ALA A 84 -2.91 9.62 8.23
CA ALA A 84 -1.85 10.27 8.97
C ALA A 84 -1.77 11.76 8.59
N TYR A 85 -2.15 12.16 7.37
CA TYR A 85 -2.10 13.54 6.87
C TYR A 85 -3.43 13.95 6.26
N ASP A 86 -3.77 15.24 6.31
CA ASP A 86 -5.02 15.79 5.74
C ASP A 86 -4.77 16.81 4.61
N GLY A 87 -3.52 17.24 4.39
CA GLY A 87 -3.13 18.12 3.29
C GLY A 87 -2.07 17.50 2.38
N PHE A 88 -2.30 17.59 1.07
CA PHE A 88 -1.45 16.98 0.04
C PHE A 88 -1.15 18.00 -1.06
N LEU A 89 0.13 18.19 -1.37
CA LEU A 89 0.60 19.07 -2.43
C LEU A 89 1.27 18.24 -3.51
N THR A 90 0.88 18.45 -4.76
CA THR A 90 1.62 17.91 -5.91
C THR A 90 1.93 18.99 -6.94
N THR A 91 3.12 18.90 -7.52
CA THR A 91 3.52 19.75 -8.65
C THR A 91 4.09 18.91 -9.78
N THR A 92 3.92 19.39 -11.00
CA THR A 92 4.66 18.91 -12.17
C THR A 92 5.46 20.06 -12.73
N VAL A 93 6.79 19.93 -12.74
CA VAL A 93 7.68 20.92 -13.35
C VAL A 93 7.65 20.84 -14.88
N ARG A 94 7.94 21.95 -15.54
CA ARG A 94 7.97 22.05 -17.01
C ARG A 94 8.96 21.04 -17.60
N GLY A 95 8.52 20.30 -18.62
CA GLY A 95 9.31 19.27 -19.29
C GLY A 95 9.28 17.88 -18.63
N THR A 96 8.61 17.70 -17.49
CA THR A 96 8.42 16.38 -16.87
C THR A 96 6.98 15.90 -17.03
N LYS A 97 6.80 14.57 -16.96
CA LYS A 97 5.48 13.92 -17.01
C LYS A 97 5.02 13.43 -15.64
N LYS A 98 5.95 13.06 -14.77
CA LYS A 98 5.69 12.54 -13.43
C LYS A 98 5.62 13.71 -12.44
N PRO A 99 4.53 13.86 -11.66
CA PRO A 99 4.49 14.80 -10.57
C PRO A 99 5.39 14.36 -9.40
N GLU A 100 5.78 15.32 -8.59
CA GLU A 100 6.28 15.09 -7.23
C GLU A 100 5.19 15.46 -6.22
N TRP A 101 5.27 14.92 -5.01
CA TRP A 101 4.26 15.16 -3.99
C TRP A 101 4.85 15.16 -2.59
N ALA A 102 4.14 15.85 -1.69
CA ALA A 102 4.39 15.86 -0.26
C ALA A 102 3.04 15.96 0.46
N ALA A 103 3.00 15.52 1.71
CA ALA A 103 1.82 15.61 2.57
C ALA A 103 2.18 16.15 3.95
N GLY A 104 1.15 16.62 4.65
CA GLY A 104 1.30 17.23 5.95
C GLY A 104 -0.02 17.41 6.69
N TRP A 105 0.09 17.90 7.92
CA TRP A 105 -1.04 18.23 8.79
C TRP A 105 -1.37 19.70 8.70
N CYS A 106 -2.57 20.01 8.23
CA CYS A 106 -3.07 21.37 8.10
C CYS A 106 -3.94 21.74 9.30
N ASN A 107 -3.55 22.79 10.02
CA ASN A 107 -4.31 23.34 11.13
C ASN A 107 -4.23 24.87 11.14
N ARG A 108 -5.13 25.52 11.88
CA ARG A 108 -4.97 26.95 12.14
C ARG A 108 -3.86 27.16 13.16
N GLN A 109 -3.00 28.13 12.90
CA GLN A 109 -1.91 28.48 13.83
C GLN A 109 -2.41 29.13 15.13
N SER A 110 -3.64 29.62 15.18
CA SER A 110 -4.18 30.25 16.39
C SER A 110 -4.46 29.22 17.48
N GLU A 111 -4.20 29.59 18.74
CA GLU A 111 -4.53 28.75 19.90
C GLU A 111 -6.05 28.46 20.03
N ASP A 112 -6.90 29.33 19.49
CA ASP A 112 -8.35 29.13 19.47
C ASP A 112 -8.83 28.16 18.37
N GLY A 113 -7.94 27.74 17.47
CA GLY A 113 -8.22 26.86 16.33
C GLY A 113 -9.23 27.43 15.31
N LYS A 114 -9.61 28.70 15.43
CA LYS A 114 -10.73 29.32 14.68
C LYS A 114 -10.34 30.55 13.89
N SER A 115 -9.17 31.13 14.13
CA SER A 115 -8.71 32.35 13.48
C SER A 115 -7.29 32.22 12.90
N GLY A 116 -6.87 33.16 12.05
CA GLY A 116 -5.52 33.15 11.47
C GLY A 116 -5.32 32.18 10.28
N PRO A 117 -4.12 32.25 9.66
CA PRO A 117 -3.79 31.46 8.47
C PRO A 117 -3.71 29.97 8.80
N ILE A 118 -4.05 29.14 7.82
CA ILE A 118 -3.83 27.70 7.92
C ILE A 118 -2.35 27.45 7.65
N HIS A 119 -1.73 26.62 8.48
CA HIS A 119 -0.38 26.13 8.29
C HIS A 119 -0.42 24.62 8.13
N CYS A 120 0.27 24.13 7.10
CA CYS A 120 0.45 22.72 6.85
C CYS A 120 1.91 22.35 7.17
N GLY A 121 2.10 21.62 8.27
CA GLY A 121 3.40 21.12 8.69
C GLY A 121 3.67 19.73 8.13
N MET A 122 4.94 19.40 7.91
CA MET A 122 5.43 18.07 7.54
C MET A 122 6.24 17.48 8.69
N GLU A 123 6.64 16.22 8.55
CA GLU A 123 7.60 15.58 9.46
C GLU A 123 8.87 16.43 9.63
N CYS A 124 9.49 16.30 10.80
CA CYS A 124 10.70 17.03 11.19
C CYS A 124 10.54 18.56 11.17
N ASP A 125 9.37 19.06 11.60
CA ASP A 125 9.04 20.50 11.70
C ASP A 125 9.19 21.29 10.39
N ARG A 126 9.12 20.58 9.25
CA ARG A 126 9.18 21.21 7.93
C ARG A 126 7.83 21.82 7.56
N THR A 127 7.85 22.78 6.64
CA THR A 127 6.63 23.43 6.15
C THR A 127 6.25 22.89 4.79
N LEU A 128 5.02 22.38 4.65
CA LEU A 128 4.43 22.07 3.35
C LEU A 128 4.01 23.36 2.65
N ALA A 129 3.17 24.16 3.33
CA ALA A 129 2.67 25.45 2.87
C ALA A 129 1.91 26.20 3.97
N SER A 130 1.68 27.49 3.75
CA SER A 130 0.64 28.28 4.39
C SER A 130 -0.54 28.45 3.42
N LEU A 131 -1.76 28.34 3.92
CA LEU A 131 -2.97 28.41 3.11
C LEU A 131 -3.88 29.56 3.54
N LYS A 132 -4.51 30.17 2.54
CA LYS A 132 -5.57 31.16 2.73
C LYS A 132 -6.60 31.05 1.61
N VAL A 133 -7.88 30.95 1.96
CA VAL A 133 -8.97 31.05 0.99
C VAL A 133 -9.31 32.54 0.78
N ASP A 134 -9.41 32.98 -0.47
CA ASP A 134 -9.87 34.32 -0.81
C ASP A 134 -11.41 34.40 -0.88
N ASP A 135 -11.94 35.62 -1.01
CA ASP A 135 -13.39 35.89 -1.06
C ASP A 135 -14.12 35.20 -2.23
N LYS A 136 -13.37 34.69 -3.22
CA LYS A 136 -13.90 33.96 -4.38
C LYS A 136 -13.78 32.44 -4.22
N GLY A 137 -13.39 31.96 -3.04
CA GLY A 137 -13.19 30.54 -2.76
C GLY A 137 -11.94 29.95 -3.42
N ARG A 138 -10.98 30.79 -3.83
CA ARG A 138 -9.70 30.32 -4.40
C ARG A 138 -8.68 30.18 -3.29
N LEU A 139 -7.85 29.16 -3.40
CA LEU A 139 -6.81 28.87 -2.41
C LEU A 139 -5.51 29.59 -2.79
N ILE A 140 -4.99 30.41 -1.88
CA ILE A 140 -3.62 30.90 -1.94
C ILE A 140 -2.74 29.92 -1.18
N VAL A 141 -1.74 29.38 -1.87
CA VAL A 141 -0.71 28.49 -1.32
C VAL A 141 0.61 29.25 -1.33
N SER A 142 1.11 29.59 -0.15
CA SER A 142 2.34 30.38 0.03
C SER A 142 3.33 29.67 0.97
N ASN A 143 4.54 30.21 1.12
CA ASN A 143 5.62 29.61 1.90
C ASN A 143 5.98 28.19 1.43
N VAL A 144 5.79 27.91 0.13
CA VAL A 144 6.24 26.66 -0.48
C VAL A 144 7.76 26.75 -0.60
N GLN A 145 8.47 25.92 0.18
CA GLN A 145 9.93 25.93 0.13
C GLN A 145 10.43 25.32 -1.19
N PRO A 146 11.54 25.83 -1.76
CA PRO A 146 12.11 25.28 -2.99
C PRO A 146 12.42 23.77 -2.88
N ASP A 147 12.74 23.29 -1.69
CA ASP A 147 13.10 21.90 -1.41
C ASP A 147 11.97 21.07 -0.81
N VAL A 148 10.70 21.48 -0.97
CA VAL A 148 9.53 20.80 -0.37
C VAL A 148 9.45 19.28 -0.63
N TYR A 149 10.07 18.79 -1.70
CA TYR A 149 10.13 17.35 -2.04
C TYR A 149 11.47 16.66 -1.75
N LEU A 150 12.48 17.41 -1.29
CA LEU A 150 13.81 16.87 -1.00
C LEU A 150 13.94 16.56 0.49
N ASP A 151 14.91 15.71 0.84
CA ASP A 151 15.23 15.41 2.23
C ASP A 151 15.76 16.65 2.97
N ALA A 152 15.61 16.66 4.29
CA ALA A 152 16.16 17.74 5.12
C ALA A 152 17.69 17.77 4.97
N GLY A 153 18.26 18.94 4.69
CA GLY A 153 19.71 19.10 4.45
C GLY A 153 20.17 18.75 3.02
N ALA A 154 19.24 18.51 2.08
CA ALA A 154 19.57 18.11 0.72
C ALA A 154 20.54 19.07 -0.03
N GLU A 155 20.56 20.36 0.29
CA GLU A 155 21.52 21.28 -0.35
C GLU A 155 22.97 20.93 -0.02
N GLU A 156 23.26 20.55 1.24
CA GLU A 156 24.59 20.16 1.69
C GLU A 156 25.00 18.81 1.10
N GLU A 157 24.07 17.86 1.06
CA GLU A 157 24.34 16.48 0.59
C GLU A 157 24.49 16.39 -0.93
N LEU A 158 23.65 17.10 -1.68
CA LEU A 158 23.64 17.07 -3.15
C LEU A 158 24.67 18.04 -3.76
N GLY A 159 25.02 19.09 -3.02
CA GLY A 159 25.72 20.25 -3.53
C GLY A 159 24.83 21.16 -4.40
N THR A 160 25.20 22.44 -4.47
CA THR A 160 24.39 23.53 -5.06
C THR A 160 23.88 23.24 -6.47
N ALA A 161 24.69 22.63 -7.34
CA ALA A 161 24.29 22.38 -8.73
C ALA A 161 23.16 21.35 -8.84
N GLN A 162 23.25 20.25 -8.09
CA GLN A 162 22.26 19.18 -8.11
C GLN A 162 21.02 19.56 -7.28
N TYR A 163 21.19 20.32 -6.20
CA TYR A 163 20.09 20.95 -5.48
C TYR A 163 19.27 21.86 -6.40
N ASN A 164 19.92 22.82 -7.07
CA ASN A 164 19.25 23.76 -7.98
C ASN A 164 18.57 23.09 -9.17
N LYS A 165 18.96 21.86 -9.53
CA LYS A 165 18.29 21.08 -10.56
C LYS A 165 16.95 20.53 -10.05
N GLN A 166 16.92 20.02 -8.83
CA GLN A 166 15.76 19.34 -8.23
C GLN A 166 14.80 20.29 -7.52
N ALA A 167 15.32 21.31 -6.83
CA ALA A 167 14.52 22.30 -6.13
C ALA A 167 13.58 23.06 -7.09
N LEU A 168 12.44 23.52 -6.59
CA LEU A 168 11.54 24.41 -7.30
C LEU A 168 12.24 25.74 -7.63
N GLY A 169 11.70 26.44 -8.61
CA GLY A 169 12.20 27.72 -9.07
C GLY A 169 11.91 28.85 -8.09
N SER A 170 12.66 29.96 -8.18
CA SER A 170 12.48 31.09 -7.26
C SER A 170 11.19 31.89 -7.49
N GLU A 171 10.37 31.53 -8.49
CA GLU A 171 9.02 32.07 -8.72
C GLU A 171 7.93 31.03 -8.38
N ASP A 172 8.30 29.86 -7.86
CA ASP A 172 7.37 28.78 -7.51
C ASP A 172 6.86 28.92 -6.06
N ASP A 173 6.26 30.07 -5.74
CA ASP A 173 5.58 30.34 -4.47
C ASP A 173 4.38 31.29 -4.68
N ASN A 174 3.51 31.44 -3.68
CA ASN A 174 2.32 32.31 -3.71
C ASN A 174 1.35 31.95 -4.85
N PHE A 175 1.11 30.65 -5.03
CA PHE A 175 0.20 30.14 -6.03
C PHE A 175 -1.24 30.46 -5.69
N ARG A 176 -1.99 30.96 -6.67
CA ARG A 176 -3.45 31.08 -6.57
C ARG A 176 -4.11 29.93 -7.30
N LEU A 177 -4.73 29.02 -6.58
CA LEU A 177 -5.36 27.82 -7.09
C LEU A 177 -6.88 28.00 -7.16
N ASP A 178 -7.47 27.54 -8.25
CA ASP A 178 -8.90 27.61 -8.47
C ASP A 178 -9.55 26.31 -7.93
N PRO A 179 -10.74 26.36 -7.31
CA PRO A 179 -11.42 25.16 -6.82
C PRO A 179 -11.80 24.23 -7.98
N MET A 180 -11.66 22.93 -7.77
CA MET A 180 -11.88 21.89 -8.78
C MET A 180 -12.58 20.67 -8.16
N PRO A 181 -13.20 19.80 -8.97
CA PRO A 181 -13.71 18.52 -8.48
C PRO A 181 -12.59 17.68 -7.86
N ALA A 182 -12.84 17.02 -6.72
CA ALA A 182 -11.88 16.16 -6.01
C ALA A 182 -11.21 15.11 -6.92
N ALA A 183 -11.98 14.55 -7.86
CA ALA A 183 -11.48 13.60 -8.86
C ALA A 183 -10.33 14.15 -9.72
N THR A 184 -10.25 15.47 -9.91
CA THR A 184 -9.18 16.13 -10.67
C THR A 184 -7.83 15.98 -9.95
N CYS A 185 -7.79 16.30 -8.66
CA CYS A 185 -6.58 16.10 -7.87
C CYS A 185 -6.21 14.61 -7.79
N LYS A 186 -7.18 13.72 -7.52
CA LYS A 186 -6.93 12.26 -7.49
C LYS A 186 -6.31 11.76 -8.81
N ALA A 187 -6.75 12.28 -9.96
CA ALA A 187 -6.16 11.96 -11.26
C ALA A 187 -4.72 12.50 -11.42
N GLU A 188 -4.41 13.66 -10.85
CA GLU A 188 -3.04 14.21 -10.87
C GLU A 188 -2.10 13.40 -9.96
N PHE A 189 -2.51 13.05 -8.74
CA PHE A 189 -1.73 12.19 -7.85
C PHE A 189 -1.53 10.78 -8.45
N ALA A 190 -2.54 10.23 -9.13
CA ALA A 190 -2.42 8.93 -9.82
C ALA A 190 -1.35 8.89 -10.92
N ARG A 191 -0.81 10.03 -11.37
CA ARG A 191 0.31 10.09 -12.33
C ARG A 191 1.68 9.86 -11.70
N ILE A 192 1.79 9.85 -10.36
CA ILE A 192 3.06 9.65 -9.63
C ILE A 192 3.54 8.21 -9.80
N ASP A 193 2.65 7.24 -9.58
CA ASP A 193 2.89 5.82 -9.80
C ASP A 193 1.66 5.17 -10.45
N PRO A 194 1.52 5.27 -11.78
CA PRO A 194 0.34 4.78 -12.47
C PRO A 194 0.24 3.26 -12.34
N ILE A 195 -0.88 2.80 -11.79
CA ILE A 195 -1.20 1.37 -11.71
C ILE A 195 -1.58 0.90 -13.11
N ASP A 196 -1.06 -0.26 -13.53
CA ASP A 196 -1.55 -0.94 -14.73
C ASP A 196 -3.02 -1.34 -14.49
N PRO A 197 -4.00 -0.72 -15.19
CA PRO A 197 -5.41 -1.00 -14.98
C PRO A 197 -5.77 -2.47 -15.29
N ALA A 198 -4.94 -3.18 -16.05
CA ALA A 198 -5.14 -4.59 -16.34
C ALA A 198 -5.02 -5.49 -15.08
N LEU A 199 -4.34 -5.02 -14.02
CA LEU A 199 -4.12 -5.78 -12.78
C LEU A 199 -5.39 -5.97 -11.95
N GLY A 200 -6.38 -5.07 -12.11
CA GLY A 200 -7.63 -5.09 -11.36
C GLY A 200 -7.47 -4.78 -9.87
N ALA A 201 -8.48 -5.15 -9.08
CA ALA A 201 -8.51 -4.94 -7.63
C ALA A 201 -7.40 -5.73 -6.89
N PRO A 202 -6.98 -5.29 -5.69
CA PRO A 202 -6.06 -6.02 -4.82
C PRO A 202 -6.45 -7.49 -4.60
N LEU A 203 -5.46 -8.37 -4.43
CA LEU A 203 -5.66 -9.75 -4.04
C LEU A 203 -6.40 -9.85 -2.70
N ARG A 204 -6.13 -8.96 -1.73
CA ARG A 204 -6.87 -8.91 -0.46
C ARG A 204 -8.38 -8.62 -0.63
N GLU A 205 -8.78 -7.96 -1.72
CA GLU A 205 -10.19 -7.73 -2.02
C GLU A 205 -10.80 -8.88 -2.81
N ARG A 206 -10.01 -9.49 -3.72
CA ARG A 206 -10.40 -10.60 -4.58
C ARG A 206 -10.50 -11.94 -3.84
N LEU A 207 -9.66 -12.14 -2.83
CA LEU A 207 -9.59 -13.33 -1.99
C LEU A 207 -10.15 -12.99 -0.60
N LYS A 208 -10.85 -13.93 0.02
CA LYS A 208 -11.48 -13.72 1.33
C LYS A 208 -10.80 -14.58 2.41
N PRO A 209 -10.73 -14.10 3.67
CA PRO A 209 -10.07 -14.80 4.75
C PRO A 209 -10.62 -16.21 5.00
N ASP A 210 -11.93 -16.38 4.79
CA ASP A 210 -12.72 -17.59 5.05
C ASP A 210 -13.02 -18.43 3.79
N GLN A 211 -12.47 -18.06 2.62
CA GLN A 211 -12.73 -18.75 1.36
C GLN A 211 -11.51 -19.49 0.83
N ALA A 212 -11.75 -20.73 0.39
CA ALA A 212 -10.77 -21.51 -0.33
C ALA A 212 -10.52 -20.91 -1.73
N PHE A 213 -9.27 -20.94 -2.19
CA PHE A 213 -8.93 -20.60 -3.58
C PHE A 213 -7.90 -21.57 -4.17
N CYS A 214 -7.87 -21.69 -5.49
CA CYS A 214 -6.93 -22.52 -6.21
C CYS A 214 -6.51 -21.79 -7.49
N TYR A 215 -5.21 -21.55 -7.62
CA TYR A 215 -4.58 -21.02 -8.81
C TYR A 215 -3.49 -21.98 -9.26
N GLY A 216 -3.33 -22.16 -10.56
CA GLY A 216 -2.33 -23.08 -11.05
C GLY A 216 -2.00 -22.94 -12.52
N ARG A 217 -1.00 -23.72 -12.92
CA ARG A 217 -0.63 -23.91 -14.30
C ARG A 217 -0.10 -25.33 -14.51
N ASP A 218 -0.50 -25.89 -15.65
CA ASP A 218 0.02 -27.15 -16.17
C ASP A 218 0.78 -26.87 -17.46
N TYR A 219 1.93 -27.53 -17.62
CA TYR A 219 2.72 -27.50 -18.83
C TYR A 219 2.59 -28.85 -19.53
N ASP A 220 2.10 -28.81 -20.77
CA ASP A 220 1.94 -30.02 -21.56
C ASP A 220 3.29 -30.54 -22.11
N ALA A 221 3.24 -31.73 -22.70
CA ALA A 221 4.42 -32.37 -23.26
C ALA A 221 5.05 -31.58 -24.41
N ALA A 222 4.26 -30.81 -25.17
CA ALA A 222 4.76 -30.02 -26.29
C ALA A 222 5.58 -28.82 -25.77
N HIS A 223 5.05 -28.11 -24.76
CA HIS A 223 5.73 -27.02 -24.08
C HIS A 223 7.02 -27.48 -23.41
N LEU A 224 6.99 -28.59 -22.66
CA LEU A 224 8.17 -29.12 -21.98
C LEU A 224 9.24 -29.61 -22.97
N LYS A 225 8.84 -30.08 -24.16
CA LYS A 225 9.77 -30.45 -25.24
C LYS A 225 10.48 -29.23 -25.83
N SER A 226 9.79 -28.09 -25.94
CA SER A 226 10.40 -26.85 -26.43
C SER A 226 11.18 -26.07 -25.35
N HIS A 227 11.02 -26.43 -24.07
CA HIS A 227 11.71 -25.83 -22.93
C HIS A 227 12.50 -26.90 -22.16
N PRO A 228 13.62 -27.39 -22.73
CA PRO A 228 14.33 -28.55 -22.20
C PRO A 228 15.01 -28.30 -20.86
N ASP A 229 15.15 -27.05 -20.40
CA ASP A 229 15.67 -26.74 -19.06
C ASP A 229 14.56 -26.73 -17.99
N GLN A 230 13.31 -26.47 -18.40
CA GLN A 230 12.16 -26.35 -17.49
C GLN A 230 11.91 -27.63 -16.71
N VAL A 231 12.08 -27.57 -15.40
CA VAL A 231 11.87 -28.73 -14.51
C VAL A 231 10.43 -28.85 -14.03
N THR A 232 9.73 -27.72 -13.87
CA THR A 232 8.37 -27.67 -13.33
C THR A 232 7.35 -28.11 -14.39
N GLN A 233 6.62 -29.18 -14.09
CA GLN A 233 5.53 -29.69 -14.94
C GLN A 233 4.18 -29.09 -14.55
N SER A 234 3.92 -28.96 -13.25
CA SER A 234 2.73 -28.29 -12.76
C SER A 234 3.02 -27.53 -11.48
N ILE A 235 2.24 -26.48 -11.28
CA ILE A 235 2.30 -25.65 -10.07
C ILE A 235 0.91 -25.27 -9.62
N ARG A 236 0.71 -25.26 -8.29
CA ARG A 236 -0.53 -24.87 -7.61
C ARG A 236 -0.21 -23.91 -6.48
N VAL A 237 -1.06 -22.90 -6.30
CA VAL A 237 -1.11 -22.01 -5.14
C VAL A 237 -2.54 -22.07 -4.63
N PHE A 238 -2.72 -22.44 -3.37
CA PHE A 238 -4.06 -22.69 -2.85
C PHE A 238 -4.22 -22.42 -1.36
N ARG A 239 -5.48 -22.28 -0.97
CA ARG A 239 -5.96 -22.41 0.41
C ARG A 239 -7.09 -23.41 0.41
N GLY A 240 -6.92 -24.49 1.14
CA GLY A 240 -7.94 -25.50 1.43
C GLY A 240 -8.35 -25.48 2.91
N PRO A 241 -9.04 -26.53 3.38
CA PRO A 241 -9.52 -26.61 4.76
C PRO A 241 -8.42 -26.45 5.82
N VAL A 242 -7.21 -26.93 5.55
CA VAL A 242 -6.07 -26.87 6.47
C VAL A 242 -5.60 -25.43 6.66
N GLU A 243 -5.36 -24.70 5.56
CA GLU A 243 -4.89 -23.31 5.60
C GLU A 243 -5.97 -22.35 6.14
N LEU A 244 -7.25 -22.66 5.90
CA LEU A 244 -8.37 -21.92 6.48
C LEU A 244 -8.44 -22.12 7.99
N ALA A 245 -8.30 -23.37 8.47
CA ALA A 245 -8.29 -23.66 9.90
C ALA A 245 -7.09 -23.04 10.62
N SER A 246 -5.89 -23.09 10.00
CA SER A 246 -4.68 -22.44 10.52
C SER A 246 -4.91 -20.94 10.73
N TYR A 247 -5.41 -20.23 9.71
CA TYR A 247 -5.70 -18.81 9.83
C TYR A 247 -6.81 -18.52 10.83
N ALA A 248 -7.87 -19.32 10.89
CA ALA A 248 -8.95 -19.14 11.87
C ALA A 248 -8.47 -19.27 13.32
N SER A 249 -7.37 -20.00 13.57
CA SER A 249 -6.82 -20.22 14.92
C SER A 249 -5.92 -19.08 15.43
N GLY A 250 -5.36 -18.25 14.56
CA GLY A 250 -4.37 -17.25 14.97
C GLY A 250 -4.22 -16.03 14.05
N GLY A 251 -5.03 -15.91 13.01
CA GLY A 251 -5.11 -14.74 12.13
C GLY A 251 -6.11 -13.70 12.63
N ASP A 252 -6.00 -12.49 12.09
CA ASP A 252 -6.90 -11.38 12.39
C ASP A 252 -7.57 -10.88 11.11
N VAL A 253 -8.89 -11.08 11.03
CA VAL A 253 -9.72 -10.68 9.88
C VAL A 253 -9.66 -9.17 9.63
N ALA A 254 -9.51 -8.36 10.68
CA ALA A 254 -9.39 -6.90 10.53
C ALA A 254 -8.07 -6.53 9.83
N ASN A 255 -7.04 -7.35 10.02
CA ASN A 255 -5.71 -7.17 9.44
C ASN A 255 -5.48 -8.02 8.18
N TRP A 256 -6.53 -8.52 7.52
CA TRP A 256 -6.39 -9.28 6.26
C TRP A 256 -5.64 -8.46 5.19
N PRO A 257 -4.61 -9.02 4.51
CA PRO A 257 -4.24 -10.44 4.41
C PRO A 257 -3.09 -10.88 5.33
N ASP A 258 -2.77 -10.13 6.39
CA ASP A 258 -1.65 -10.47 7.26
C ASP A 258 -1.90 -11.77 8.03
N GLY A 259 -0.90 -12.65 7.98
CA GLY A 259 -0.99 -14.00 8.53
C GLY A 259 -1.70 -15.00 7.64
N ALA A 260 -2.13 -14.63 6.42
CA ALA A 260 -2.77 -15.56 5.50
C ALA A 260 -1.86 -16.74 5.17
N ASP A 261 -2.21 -17.92 5.65
CA ASP A 261 -1.49 -19.15 5.33
C ASP A 261 -1.94 -19.68 3.96
N ILE A 262 -0.98 -20.05 3.10
CA ILE A 262 -1.20 -20.64 1.78
C ILE A 262 -0.31 -21.87 1.59
N ALA A 263 -0.67 -22.74 0.66
CA ALA A 263 0.17 -23.83 0.20
C ALA A 263 0.56 -23.64 -1.28
N VAL A 264 1.82 -23.94 -1.59
CA VAL A 264 2.35 -24.02 -2.94
C VAL A 264 2.77 -25.45 -3.21
N SER A 265 2.18 -26.08 -4.23
CA SER A 265 2.55 -27.41 -4.68
C SER A 265 3.20 -27.36 -6.05
N VAL A 266 4.35 -28.02 -6.20
CA VAL A 266 5.11 -28.11 -7.45
C VAL A 266 5.31 -29.57 -7.79
N THR A 267 4.90 -29.97 -9.00
CA THR A 267 5.24 -31.28 -9.56
C THR A 267 6.32 -31.08 -10.61
N THR A 268 7.38 -31.88 -10.52
CA THR A 268 8.46 -31.84 -11.49
C THR A 268 8.48 -33.08 -12.36
N ARG A 269 9.13 -32.98 -13.51
CA ARG A 269 9.49 -34.16 -14.34
C ARG A 269 10.67 -34.96 -13.77
N LEU A 270 11.25 -34.54 -12.64
CA LEU A 270 12.30 -35.29 -11.94
C LEU A 270 11.67 -36.40 -11.09
N LYS A 271 12.48 -37.38 -10.66
CA LYS A 271 12.02 -38.51 -9.84
C LYS A 271 11.52 -38.12 -8.43
N SER A 272 11.58 -36.84 -8.06
CA SER A 272 11.27 -36.31 -6.72
C SER A 272 9.78 -36.17 -6.40
N GLY A 273 8.87 -36.35 -7.39
CA GLY A 273 7.43 -36.30 -7.13
C GLY A 273 6.87 -34.89 -6.90
N LYS A 274 5.64 -34.83 -6.38
CA LYS A 274 4.93 -33.59 -6.00
C LYS A 274 5.47 -33.11 -4.65
N VAL A 275 5.90 -31.86 -4.57
CA VAL A 275 6.36 -31.20 -3.35
C VAL A 275 5.35 -30.13 -2.96
N THR A 276 5.02 -30.04 -1.68
CA THR A 276 4.13 -28.99 -1.15
C THR A 276 4.84 -28.24 -0.04
N GLN A 277 4.87 -26.92 -0.12
CA GLN A 277 5.42 -26.04 0.90
C GLN A 277 4.35 -25.04 1.34
N THR A 278 4.25 -24.79 2.63
CA THR A 278 3.34 -23.78 3.17
C THR A 278 4.05 -22.47 3.46
N TYR A 279 3.30 -21.38 3.35
CA TYR A 279 3.79 -20.02 3.53
C TYR A 279 2.79 -19.19 4.32
N SER A 280 3.30 -18.26 5.12
CA SER A 280 2.50 -17.22 5.79
C SER A 280 2.73 -15.90 5.07
N CYS A 281 1.65 -15.27 4.62
CA CYS A 281 1.68 -14.05 3.82
C CYS A 281 1.38 -12.81 4.65
N ARG A 282 1.83 -11.66 4.13
CA ARG A 282 1.43 -10.31 4.54
C ARG A 282 1.24 -9.43 3.33
N GLY A 283 0.37 -8.45 3.45
CA GLY A 283 0.15 -7.42 2.45
C GLY A 283 1.35 -6.49 2.35
N GLU A 284 1.86 -6.23 1.14
CA GLU A 284 2.93 -5.27 0.92
C GLU A 284 2.74 -4.60 -0.44
N ALA A 285 2.37 -3.31 -0.45
CA ALA A 285 2.15 -2.55 -1.68
C ALA A 285 1.25 -3.28 -2.70
N ASP A 286 1.76 -3.73 -3.85
CA ASP A 286 1.00 -4.39 -4.91
C ASP A 286 1.04 -5.93 -4.87
N GLN A 287 1.58 -6.51 -3.80
CA GLN A 287 1.86 -7.94 -3.69
C GLN A 287 1.62 -8.49 -2.28
N TRP A 288 1.47 -9.80 -2.16
CA TRP A 288 1.64 -10.48 -0.89
C TRP A 288 3.06 -11.01 -0.81
N ARG A 289 3.76 -10.66 0.26
CA ARG A 289 5.06 -11.23 0.61
C ARG A 289 4.84 -12.39 1.55
N CYS A 290 5.22 -13.58 1.14
CA CYS A 290 4.97 -14.80 1.91
C CYS A 290 6.27 -15.48 2.31
N ALA A 291 6.47 -15.66 3.61
CA ALA A 291 7.61 -16.38 4.16
C ALA A 291 7.24 -17.86 4.34
N ALA A 292 8.16 -18.77 3.98
CA ALA A 292 7.95 -20.19 4.19
C ALA A 292 7.71 -20.47 5.69
N SER A 293 6.79 -21.39 5.94
CA SER A 293 6.32 -21.74 7.26
C SER A 293 6.49 -23.22 7.50
N SER A 294 6.90 -23.58 8.72
CA SER A 294 6.87 -24.96 9.21
C SER A 294 5.59 -25.27 10.00
N LYS A 295 4.66 -24.32 10.15
CA LYS A 295 3.41 -24.51 10.94
C LYS A 295 2.64 -25.77 10.55
N MET A 296 2.75 -26.18 9.29
CA MET A 296 2.04 -27.31 8.70
C MET A 296 3.01 -28.36 8.11
N SER A 297 4.28 -28.35 8.54
CA SER A 297 5.30 -29.33 8.13
C SER A 297 5.58 -30.31 9.27
N ASP A 298 5.76 -31.59 8.95
CA ASP A 298 6.21 -32.61 9.90
C ASP A 298 7.72 -32.47 10.26
N PHE A 299 8.44 -31.59 9.56
CA PHE A 299 9.88 -31.37 9.73
C PHE A 299 10.18 -29.98 10.30
N ALA A 300 10.99 -29.94 11.36
CA ALA A 300 11.54 -28.69 11.90
C ALA A 300 12.89 -28.37 11.23
N CYS A 301 12.91 -27.34 10.38
CA CYS A 301 14.15 -26.79 9.83
C CYS A 301 14.01 -25.27 9.65
N ASP A 302 15.15 -24.55 9.59
CA ASP A 302 15.12 -23.11 9.37
C ASP A 302 14.83 -22.79 7.89
N VAL A 303 13.62 -22.26 7.65
CA VAL A 303 13.15 -21.79 6.35
C VAL A 303 12.95 -20.27 6.31
N SER A 304 13.43 -19.55 7.33
CA SER A 304 13.10 -18.15 7.64
C SER A 304 13.48 -17.11 6.57
N GLN A 305 14.21 -17.51 5.54
CA GLN A 305 14.65 -16.65 4.43
C GLN A 305 14.07 -17.09 3.06
N LYS A 306 13.13 -18.05 3.04
CA LYS A 306 12.53 -18.56 1.81
C LYS A 306 11.22 -17.82 1.55
N GLU A 307 11.33 -16.72 0.82
CA GLU A 307 10.18 -15.90 0.48
C GLU A 307 9.67 -16.17 -0.93
N ILE A 308 8.36 -16.02 -1.10
CA ILE A 308 7.70 -15.94 -2.39
C ILE A 308 6.82 -14.69 -2.41
N PHE A 309 6.52 -14.22 -3.61
CA PHE A 309 5.67 -13.06 -3.84
C PHE A 309 4.47 -13.49 -4.67
N LEU A 310 3.25 -13.28 -4.15
CA LEU A 310 2.03 -13.37 -4.93
C LEU A 310 1.65 -11.99 -5.41
N LYS A 311 1.67 -11.77 -6.72
CA LYS A 311 1.31 -10.49 -7.33
C LYS A 311 0.01 -10.63 -8.11
N ARG A 312 -0.68 -9.50 -8.24
CA ARG A 312 -1.80 -9.36 -9.17
C ARG A 312 -1.27 -9.61 -10.59
N GLY A 313 -1.99 -10.43 -11.35
CA GLY A 313 -1.76 -10.58 -12.78
C GLY A 313 -2.92 -10.00 -13.58
N ALA A 314 -2.65 -9.69 -14.85
CA ALA A 314 -3.68 -9.19 -15.75
C ALA A 314 -4.86 -10.16 -15.87
N ASN A 315 -6.08 -9.62 -16.09
CA ASN A 315 -7.29 -10.40 -16.36
C ASN A 315 -7.61 -11.46 -15.28
N GLY A 316 -7.38 -11.12 -14.01
CA GLY A 316 -7.67 -12.03 -12.91
C GLY A 316 -6.66 -13.17 -12.72
N THR A 317 -5.54 -13.16 -13.45
CA THR A 317 -4.44 -14.10 -13.17
C THR A 317 -3.72 -13.73 -11.87
N MET A 318 -2.94 -14.68 -11.35
CA MET A 318 -2.03 -14.48 -10.21
C MET A 318 -0.61 -14.77 -10.68
N MET A 319 0.34 -13.94 -10.29
CA MET A 319 1.76 -14.17 -10.56
C MET A 319 2.43 -14.65 -9.29
N LEU A 320 3.05 -15.82 -9.33
CA LEU A 320 3.90 -16.30 -8.25
C LEU A 320 5.36 -16.06 -8.64
N ALA A 321 6.13 -15.40 -7.79
CA ALA A 321 7.53 -15.10 -8.07
C ALA A 321 8.44 -15.40 -6.87
N ASN A 322 9.63 -15.90 -7.17
CA ASN A 322 10.77 -15.91 -6.25
C ASN A 322 12.04 -15.58 -7.06
N PRO A 323 12.27 -14.31 -7.42
CA PRO A 323 13.34 -13.93 -8.34
C PRO A 323 14.74 -14.25 -7.79
N ASN A 324 14.88 -14.23 -6.46
CA ASN A 324 16.17 -14.40 -5.78
C ASN A 324 16.57 -15.86 -5.63
N SER A 325 15.60 -16.78 -5.50
CA SER A 325 15.90 -18.18 -5.17
C SER A 325 15.15 -19.24 -5.99
N ALA A 326 14.20 -18.86 -6.86
CA ALA A 326 13.26 -19.77 -7.50
C ALA A 326 12.45 -20.62 -6.50
N LEU A 327 11.48 -21.40 -6.98
CA LEU A 327 10.64 -22.22 -6.09
C LEU A 327 11.31 -23.53 -5.71
N ALA A 328 10.96 -24.02 -4.52
CA ALA A 328 11.39 -25.32 -4.03
C ALA A 328 10.79 -26.43 -4.89
N ILE A 329 11.65 -27.32 -5.39
CA ILE A 329 11.25 -28.52 -6.15
C ILE A 329 11.59 -29.83 -5.45
N VAL A 330 12.10 -29.71 -4.22
CA VAL A 330 12.28 -30.76 -3.21
C VAL A 330 11.82 -30.16 -1.88
N ASP A 331 11.45 -31.02 -0.93
CA ASP A 331 11.13 -30.58 0.42
C ASP A 331 12.34 -29.83 1.03
N LEU A 332 12.12 -28.59 1.45
CA LEU A 332 13.12 -27.67 1.98
C LEU A 332 13.80 -28.20 3.24
N CYS A 333 13.16 -29.09 3.99
CA CYS A 333 13.70 -29.71 5.20
C CYS A 333 14.28 -31.12 4.96
N SER A 334 14.24 -31.64 3.73
CA SER A 334 14.71 -33.00 3.43
C SER A 334 16.22 -33.11 3.24
N LYS A 335 16.79 -34.26 3.61
CA LYS A 335 18.21 -34.61 3.36
C LYS A 335 18.55 -34.74 1.87
N ALA A 336 17.56 -34.78 0.99
CA ALA A 336 17.72 -34.87 -0.47
C ALA A 336 18.04 -33.52 -1.15
N ALA A 337 18.21 -32.45 -0.37
CA ALA A 337 18.47 -31.10 -0.84
C ALA A 337 19.85 -30.90 -1.53
N ASP A 338 20.74 -31.90 -1.49
CA ASP A 338 22.06 -31.86 -2.16
C ASP A 338 21.96 -32.16 -3.67
N GLY A 339 21.28 -31.29 -4.41
CA GLY A 339 21.27 -31.30 -5.87
C GLY A 339 19.99 -30.72 -6.49
N LYS A 340 20.07 -29.48 -6.99
CA LYS A 340 18.98 -28.71 -7.62
C LYS A 340 17.69 -28.66 -6.79
N THR A 341 17.75 -27.98 -5.65
CA THR A 341 16.57 -27.68 -4.79
C THR A 341 15.60 -26.68 -5.39
N LYS A 342 15.93 -26.12 -6.56
CA LYS A 342 15.33 -24.93 -7.13
C LYS A 342 14.90 -25.18 -8.56
N SER A 343 13.71 -24.71 -8.90
CA SER A 343 13.28 -24.59 -10.29
C SER A 343 14.20 -23.60 -11.05
N ASP A 344 14.36 -23.79 -12.35
CA ASP A 344 14.94 -22.79 -13.25
C ASP A 344 13.94 -21.64 -13.51
N ASP A 345 12.65 -21.94 -13.42
CA ASP A 345 11.57 -20.96 -13.46
C ASP A 345 11.47 -20.18 -12.14
N LYS A 346 11.57 -18.86 -12.27
CA LYS A 346 11.49 -17.91 -11.15
C LYS A 346 10.14 -17.20 -11.02
N VAL A 347 9.33 -17.24 -12.08
CA VAL A 347 8.07 -16.49 -12.20
C VAL A 347 7.05 -17.36 -12.92
N TYR A 348 5.85 -17.47 -12.35
CA TYR A 348 4.76 -18.29 -12.87
C TYR A 348 3.51 -17.44 -12.99
N ARG A 349 2.88 -17.46 -14.17
CA ARG A 349 1.52 -16.98 -14.35
C ARG A 349 0.56 -18.11 -14.03
N LEU A 350 -0.39 -17.86 -13.13
CA LEU A 350 -1.32 -18.85 -12.63
C LEU A 350 -2.74 -18.44 -12.98
N ASN A 351 -3.51 -19.40 -13.47
CA ASN A 351 -4.92 -19.22 -13.78
C ASN A 351 -5.78 -19.72 -12.61
N PRO A 352 -6.97 -19.13 -12.39
CA PRO A 352 -7.92 -19.71 -11.45
C PRO A 352 -8.30 -21.13 -11.91
N MET A 353 -8.41 -22.04 -10.95
CA MET A 353 -8.74 -23.45 -11.18
C MET A 353 -9.81 -23.89 -10.17
N PRO A 354 -10.59 -24.94 -10.45
CA PRO A 354 -11.48 -25.51 -9.45
C PRO A 354 -10.69 -26.04 -8.24
N GLN A 355 -11.27 -26.00 -7.05
CA GLN A 355 -10.64 -26.51 -5.82
C GLN A 355 -10.12 -27.93 -5.95
N SER A 356 -10.82 -28.79 -6.70
CA SER A 356 -10.42 -30.17 -6.97
C SER A 356 -9.08 -30.30 -7.70
N ALA A 357 -8.59 -29.25 -8.37
CA ALA A 357 -7.28 -29.24 -9.03
C ALA A 357 -6.11 -28.92 -8.08
N CYS A 358 -6.41 -28.39 -6.88
CA CYS A 358 -5.44 -28.11 -5.83
C CYS A 358 -5.62 -29.00 -4.59
N ALA A 359 -6.77 -29.65 -4.44
CA ALA A 359 -7.02 -30.64 -3.41
C ALA A 359 -5.84 -31.65 -3.39
N PRO A 360 -5.22 -31.89 -2.21
CA PRO A 360 -4.08 -32.79 -2.06
C PRO A 360 -4.24 -34.14 -2.75
#